data_AF-A0A1X7U4Y6-F1
#
_entry.id   AF-A0A1X7U4Y6-F1
#
_cell.length_a   1.000
_cell.length_b   1.000
_cell.length_c   1.000
_cell.angle_alpha   90.00
_cell.angle_beta   90.00
_cell.angle_gamma   90.00
#
_symmetry.space_group_name_H-M   'P 1'
#
loop_
_entity.id
_entity.type
_entity.pdbx_description
1 polymer ?
#
loop_
_entity_poly.entity_id
_entity_poly.type
_entity_poly.pdbx_seq_one_letter_code
_entity_poly.pdbx_strand_id
1 'polypeptide(L)'
;MIRAANNNQVLSLAFFVILLVSLGAAGTSLGLLQANINNGIYSRCHFFITYTQAMNSSLLNYNLPTCKLSIASATIATICLALLTAIELISVSFQINVKRLIANIIQAGFFVGSILFLFITMIVVSAGWGKTCATYRNITSSGGTPRSLFNIDCTGPQYRSSVGPFAPNGADFITAAKCSGVANVLAIITLSFFVAKRIRSRLSDEYTPLIKINDYELT
;
A
#
# COMPACT_ATOMS: atom_id res chain seq x y z
N MET A 1 -2.22 -34.00 20.34
CA MET A 1 -2.96 -32.73 20.53
C MET A 1 -2.06 -31.50 20.64
N ILE A 2 -0.97 -31.53 21.42
CA ILE A 2 -0.06 -30.36 21.68
C ILE A 2 0.59 -29.78 20.40
N ARG A 3 0.98 -30.62 19.43
CA ARG A 3 1.62 -30.16 18.18
C ARG A 3 0.70 -29.34 17.26
N ALA A 4 -0.61 -29.62 17.26
CA ALA A 4 -1.57 -28.90 16.42
C ALA A 4 -1.93 -27.51 16.99
N ALA A 5 -1.98 -27.38 18.32
CA ALA A 5 -2.18 -26.10 18.99
C ALA A 5 -0.99 -25.14 18.75
N ASN A 6 0.24 -25.67 18.85
CA ASN A 6 1.47 -24.89 18.63
C ASN A 6 1.58 -24.39 17.17
N ASN A 7 1.27 -25.24 16.18
CA ASN A 7 1.31 -24.86 14.76
C ASN A 7 0.30 -23.76 14.40
N ASN A 8 -0.89 -23.78 15.01
CA ASN A 8 -1.91 -22.75 14.76
C ASN A 8 -1.52 -21.39 15.36
N GLN A 9 -0.82 -21.39 16.50
CA GLN A 9 -0.33 -20.18 17.16
C GLN A 9 0.85 -19.55 16.41
N VAL A 10 1.84 -20.35 15.99
CA VAL A 10 2.98 -19.88 15.17
C VAL A 10 2.48 -19.26 13.87
N LEU A 11 1.46 -19.85 13.27
CA LEU A 11 0.89 -19.36 12.04
C LEU A 11 0.12 -18.05 12.21
N SER A 12 -0.63 -17.90 13.31
CA SER A 12 -1.30 -16.65 13.66
C SER A 12 -0.31 -15.51 13.91
N LEU A 13 0.83 -15.83 14.53
CA LEU A 13 1.91 -14.88 14.75
C LEU A 13 2.56 -14.45 13.44
N ALA A 14 2.86 -15.39 12.54
CA ALA A 14 3.43 -15.07 11.23
C ALA A 14 2.52 -14.14 10.43
N PHE A 15 1.20 -14.38 10.47
CA PHE A 15 0.20 -13.52 9.86
C PHE A 15 0.21 -12.10 10.41
N PHE A 16 0.21 -11.98 11.74
CA PHE A 16 0.28 -10.69 12.40
C PHE A 16 1.54 -9.91 12.01
N VAL A 17 2.70 -10.58 11.96
CA VAL A 17 3.97 -9.95 11.56
C VAL A 17 3.92 -9.46 10.11
N ILE A 18 3.39 -10.26 9.18
CA ILE A 18 3.28 -9.85 7.76
C ILE A 18 2.35 -8.64 7.61
N LEU A 19 1.22 -8.62 8.33
CA LEU A 19 0.30 -7.48 8.35
C LEU A 19 0.96 -6.22 8.90
N LEU A 20 1.74 -6.34 9.97
CA LEU A 20 2.46 -5.22 10.57
C LEU A 20 3.51 -4.64 9.62
N VAL A 21 4.25 -5.50 8.91
CA VAL A 21 5.19 -5.06 7.86
C VAL A 21 4.46 -4.40 6.69
N SER A 22 3.33 -4.98 6.25
CA SER A 22 2.49 -4.41 5.19
C SER A 22 1.95 -3.04 5.58
N LEU A 23 1.47 -2.89 6.81
CA LEU A 23 1.00 -1.62 7.36
C LEU A 23 2.12 -0.59 7.43
N GLY A 24 3.30 -0.98 7.91
CA GLY A 24 4.49 -0.12 7.93
C GLY A 24 4.85 0.38 6.54
N ALA A 25 4.93 -0.51 5.55
CA ALA A 25 5.23 -0.15 4.17
C ALA A 25 4.14 0.76 3.55
N ALA A 26 2.86 0.47 3.76
CA ALA A 26 1.76 1.33 3.29
C ALA A 26 1.80 2.72 3.94
N GLY A 27 2.05 2.77 5.26
CA GLY A 27 2.19 4.02 6.02
C GLY A 27 3.39 4.85 5.56
N THR A 28 4.54 4.23 5.33
CA THR A 28 5.72 4.92 4.75
C THR A 28 5.40 5.48 3.37
N SER A 29 4.71 4.71 2.51
CA SER A 29 4.28 5.22 1.21
C SER A 29 3.38 6.44 1.35
N LEU A 30 2.40 6.42 2.26
CA LEU A 30 1.51 7.55 2.49
C LEU A 30 2.26 8.77 3.01
N GLY A 31 3.14 8.58 4.00
CA GLY A 31 3.93 9.65 4.60
C GLY A 31 4.84 10.35 3.60
N LEU A 32 5.55 9.57 2.76
CA LEU A 32 6.39 10.11 1.70
C LEU A 32 5.59 10.88 0.65
N LEU A 33 4.39 10.41 0.29
CA LEU A 33 3.51 11.13 -0.63
C LEU A 33 3.02 12.44 -0.03
N GLN A 34 2.59 12.44 1.23
CA GLN A 34 2.15 13.66 1.91
C GLN A 34 3.28 14.66 2.12
N ALA A 35 4.51 14.21 2.38
CA ALA A 35 5.68 15.06 2.52
C ALA A 35 6.04 15.78 1.20
N ASN A 36 5.72 15.16 0.06
CA ASN A 36 6.09 15.65 -1.27
C ASN A 36 4.94 16.29 -2.05
N ILE A 37 3.71 16.22 -1.55
CA ILE A 37 2.52 16.80 -2.15
C ILE A 37 1.88 17.76 -1.15
N ASN A 38 1.91 19.05 -1.46
CA ASN A 38 1.31 20.05 -0.59
C ASN A 38 -0.22 20.01 -0.71
N ASN A 39 -0.94 19.84 0.41
CA ASN A 39 -2.42 19.84 0.45
C ASN A 39 -3.04 21.22 0.75
N GLY A 40 -2.22 22.28 0.85
CA GLY A 40 -2.68 23.64 1.11
C GLY A 40 -3.25 24.37 -0.12
N ILE A 41 -3.52 25.68 0.04
CA ILE A 41 -4.10 26.58 -0.98
C ILE A 41 -3.26 26.60 -2.28
N TYR A 42 -1.95 26.40 -2.18
CA TYR A 42 -1.03 26.25 -3.31
C TYR A 42 -0.61 24.78 -3.48
N SER A 43 -1.59 23.91 -3.74
CA SER A 43 -1.32 22.49 -3.91
C SER A 43 -0.52 22.23 -5.18
N ARG A 44 0.71 21.73 -5.03
CA ARG A 44 1.58 21.39 -6.16
C ARG A 44 1.61 19.88 -6.32
N CYS A 45 0.97 19.42 -7.40
CA CYS A 45 1.09 18.05 -7.85
C CYS A 45 2.23 17.97 -8.87
N HIS A 46 3.20 17.09 -8.63
CA HIS A 46 4.34 16.87 -9.51
C HIS A 46 4.19 15.63 -10.39
N PHE A 47 2.97 15.10 -10.51
CA PHE A 47 2.68 13.95 -11.36
C PHE A 47 2.12 14.37 -12.72
N PHE A 48 2.50 13.61 -13.75
CA PHE A 48 2.01 13.76 -15.12
C PHE A 48 2.26 15.15 -15.73
N ILE A 49 3.33 15.85 -15.35
CA ILE A 49 3.66 17.17 -15.88
C ILE A 49 3.97 17.08 -17.38
N THR A 50 3.32 17.92 -18.18
CA THR A 50 3.56 18.04 -19.63
C THR A 50 4.55 19.16 -19.95
N TYR A 51 5.07 19.17 -21.19
CA TYR A 51 6.01 20.19 -21.65
C TYR A 51 5.46 21.62 -21.49
N THR A 52 4.20 21.85 -21.87
CA THR A 52 3.55 23.16 -21.78
C THR A 52 3.36 23.61 -20.32
N GLN A 53 3.01 22.68 -19.44
CA GLN A 53 2.86 22.94 -18.00
C GLN A 53 4.22 23.23 -17.34
N ALA A 54 5.27 22.50 -17.72
CA ALA A 54 6.61 22.76 -17.24
C ALA A 54 7.09 24.15 -17.67
N MET A 55 6.89 24.52 -18.95
CA MET A 55 7.34 25.81 -19.50
C MET A 55 6.57 27.02 -18.96
N ASN A 56 5.36 26.83 -18.44
CA ASN A 56 4.52 27.92 -17.95
C ASN A 56 4.34 27.89 -16.43
N SER A 57 5.29 28.50 -15.72
CA SER A 57 5.29 28.58 -14.24
C SER A 57 4.17 29.45 -13.64
N SER A 58 3.37 30.13 -14.46
CA SER A 58 2.25 30.97 -14.00
C SER A 58 0.96 30.17 -13.75
N LEU A 59 0.85 28.97 -14.33
CA LEU A 59 -0.28 28.10 -14.06
C LEU A 59 0.05 27.19 -12.86
N LEU A 60 -0.61 27.49 -11.76
CA LEU A 60 -0.61 26.67 -10.55
C LEU A 60 -1.76 25.65 -10.65
N ASN A 61 -1.63 24.51 -9.95
CA ASN A 61 -2.68 23.51 -9.72
C ASN A 61 -3.07 22.57 -10.89
N TYR A 62 -2.11 22.06 -11.66
CA TYR A 62 -2.38 20.97 -12.61
C TYR A 62 -2.42 19.60 -11.93
N ASN A 63 -3.19 18.68 -12.50
CA ASN A 63 -3.25 17.26 -12.11
C ASN A 63 -3.57 17.02 -10.61
N LEU A 64 -4.16 18.03 -9.95
CA LEU A 64 -4.55 17.98 -8.54
C LEU A 64 -5.44 16.77 -8.20
N PRO A 65 -6.46 16.44 -9.01
CA PRO A 65 -7.31 15.27 -8.76
C PRO A 65 -6.50 13.97 -8.68
N THR A 66 -5.46 13.84 -9.50
CA THR A 66 -4.62 12.64 -9.56
C THR A 66 -3.76 12.48 -8.30
N CYS A 67 -3.12 13.56 -7.83
CA CYS A 67 -2.39 13.53 -6.57
C CYS A 67 -3.31 13.27 -5.37
N LYS A 68 -4.49 13.92 -5.33
CA LYS A 68 -5.50 13.69 -4.29
C LYS A 68 -5.98 12.24 -4.29
N LEU A 69 -6.23 11.66 -5.46
CA LEU A 69 -6.60 10.26 -5.61
C LEU A 69 -5.52 9.32 -5.08
N SER A 70 -4.24 9.60 -5.38
CA SER A 70 -3.12 8.79 -4.87
C SER A 70 -3.02 8.83 -3.35
N ILE A 71 -3.15 10.02 -2.74
CA ILE A 71 -3.11 10.18 -1.27
C ILE A 71 -4.31 9.50 -0.64
N ALA A 72 -5.52 9.71 -1.18
CA ALA A 72 -6.73 9.09 -0.67
C ALA A 72 -6.64 7.56 -0.73
N SER A 73 -6.15 7.01 -1.85
CA SER A 73 -5.96 5.57 -2.02
C SER A 73 -4.96 5.01 -0.99
N ALA A 74 -3.78 5.63 -0.86
CA ALA A 74 -2.80 5.23 0.14
C ALA A 74 -3.35 5.31 1.58
N THR A 75 -4.18 6.32 1.87
CA THR A 75 -4.82 6.51 3.17
C THR A 75 -5.82 5.40 3.46
N ILE A 76 -6.72 5.11 2.52
CA ILE A 76 -7.74 4.06 2.68
C ILE A 76 -7.05 2.70 2.85
N ALA A 77 -6.04 2.39 2.04
CA ALA A 77 -5.27 1.16 2.19
C ALA A 77 -4.61 1.04 3.57
N THR A 78 -4.00 2.12 4.06
CA THR A 78 -3.36 2.13 5.38
C THR A 78 -4.39 1.91 6.49
N ILE A 79 -5.58 2.53 6.40
CA ILE A 79 -6.67 2.31 7.36
C ILE A 79 -7.16 0.86 7.33
N CYS A 80 -7.40 0.29 6.14
CA CYS A 80 -7.82 -1.10 6.02
C CYS A 80 -6.78 -2.06 6.59
N LEU A 81 -5.49 -1.86 6.32
CA LEU A 81 -4.41 -2.66 6.89
C LEU A 81 -4.29 -2.46 8.42
N ALA A 82 -4.53 -1.26 8.93
CA ALA A 82 -4.52 -1.00 10.37
C ALA A 82 -5.65 -1.76 11.08
N LEU A 83 -6.86 -1.73 10.51
CA LEU A 83 -8.00 -2.48 11.03
C LEU A 83 -7.73 -4.00 11.01
N LEU A 84 -7.17 -4.52 9.91
CA LEU A 84 -6.76 -5.92 9.82
C LEU A 84 -5.71 -6.30 10.87
N THR A 85 -4.71 -5.45 11.06
CA THR A 85 -3.64 -5.66 12.05
C THR A 85 -4.21 -5.65 13.47
N ALA A 86 -5.15 -4.75 13.77
CA ALA A 86 -5.82 -4.68 15.07
C ALA A 86 -6.67 -5.93 15.35
N ILE A 87 -7.41 -6.42 14.35
CA ILE A 87 -8.21 -7.65 14.47
C ILE A 87 -7.30 -8.85 14.79
N GLU A 88 -6.21 -9.02 14.04
CA GLU A 88 -5.27 -10.11 14.28
C GLU A 88 -4.53 -9.97 15.61
N LEU A 89 -4.20 -8.74 16.03
CA LEU A 89 -3.60 -8.49 17.33
C LEU A 89 -4.50 -8.95 18.48
N ILE A 90 -5.80 -8.63 18.41
CA ILE A 90 -6.79 -9.06 19.41
C ILE A 90 -6.90 -10.59 19.43
N SER A 91 -6.92 -11.22 18.25
CA SER A 91 -7.00 -12.68 18.12
C SER A 91 -5.78 -13.37 18.76
N VAL A 92 -4.56 -12.87 18.48
CA VAL A 92 -3.31 -13.40 19.04
C VAL A 92 -3.23 -13.13 20.55
N SER A 93 -3.65 -11.95 21.02
CA SER A 93 -3.47 -11.54 22.42
C SER A 93 -4.45 -12.23 23.38
N PHE A 94 -5.71 -12.38 22.99
CA PHE A 94 -6.74 -12.89 23.91
C PHE A 94 -7.12 -14.35 23.67
N GLN A 95 -6.56 -15.01 22.65
CA GLN A 95 -6.96 -16.37 22.20
C GLN A 95 -8.47 -16.51 21.93
N ILE A 96 -9.18 -15.40 21.69
CA ILE A 96 -10.63 -15.42 21.47
C ILE A 96 -10.90 -15.77 20.01
N ASN A 97 -11.53 -16.93 19.78
CA ASN A 97 -12.14 -17.26 18.50
C ASN A 97 -13.44 -16.45 18.34
N VAL A 98 -13.34 -15.19 17.90
CA VAL A 98 -14.51 -14.34 17.65
C VAL A 98 -15.42 -15.01 16.60
N LYS A 99 -16.75 -15.02 16.83
CA LYS A 99 -17.74 -15.73 15.99
C LYS A 99 -17.52 -15.45 14.48
N ARG A 100 -17.41 -16.54 13.73
CA ARG A 100 -16.37 -16.77 12.71
C ARG A 100 -16.71 -16.41 11.26
N LEU A 101 -17.90 -15.89 10.96
CA LEU A 101 -18.36 -15.80 9.56
C LEU A 101 -18.42 -14.37 9.03
N ILE A 102 -19.05 -13.45 9.77
CA ILE A 102 -19.13 -12.03 9.41
C ILE A 102 -17.76 -11.36 9.48
N ALA A 103 -17.00 -11.62 10.56
CA ALA A 103 -15.63 -11.11 10.72
C ALA A 103 -14.71 -11.54 9.55
N ASN A 104 -14.82 -12.79 9.10
CA ASN A 104 -14.02 -13.31 7.99
C ASN A 104 -14.40 -12.72 6.63
N ILE A 105 -15.67 -12.39 6.40
CA ILE A 105 -16.12 -11.72 5.17
C ILE A 105 -15.60 -10.27 5.15
N ILE A 106 -15.71 -9.57 6.27
CA ILE A 106 -15.20 -8.20 6.42
C ILE A 106 -13.67 -8.17 6.26
N GLN A 107 -12.96 -9.14 6.85
CA GLN A 107 -11.51 -9.26 6.73
C GLN A 107 -11.07 -9.45 5.27
N ALA A 108 -11.72 -10.33 4.52
CA ALA A 108 -11.47 -10.51 3.10
C ALA A 108 -11.75 -9.22 2.31
N GLY A 109 -12.84 -8.51 2.63
CA GLY A 109 -13.16 -7.21 2.03
C GLY A 109 -12.07 -6.16 2.27
N PHE A 110 -11.55 -6.04 3.49
CA PHE A 110 -10.43 -5.14 3.79
C PHE A 110 -9.15 -5.51 3.05
N PHE A 111 -8.85 -6.80 2.88
CA PHE A 111 -7.70 -7.22 2.07
C PHE A 111 -7.84 -6.80 0.62
N VAL A 112 -8.97 -7.13 -0.02
CA VAL A 112 -9.21 -6.80 -1.42
C VAL A 112 -9.20 -5.29 -1.63
N GLY A 113 -9.84 -4.53 -0.74
CA GLY A 113 -9.79 -3.06 -0.75
C GLY A 113 -8.37 -2.54 -0.63
N SER A 114 -7.60 -3.02 0.35
CA SER A 114 -6.20 -2.60 0.55
C SER A 114 -5.35 -2.86 -0.70
N ILE A 115 -5.44 -4.06 -1.26
CA ILE A 115 -4.70 -4.47 -2.47
C ILE A 115 -5.01 -3.53 -3.63
N LEU A 116 -6.31 -3.27 -3.88
CA LEU A 116 -6.75 -2.41 -4.98
C LEU A 116 -6.24 -0.97 -4.80
N PHE A 117 -6.37 -0.39 -3.62
CA PHE A 117 -5.95 0.99 -3.37
C PHE A 117 -4.41 1.15 -3.33
N LEU A 118 -3.67 0.15 -2.84
CA LEU A 118 -2.20 0.14 -2.96
C LEU A 118 -1.79 0.05 -4.42
N PHE A 119 -2.45 -0.78 -5.23
CA PHE A 119 -2.14 -0.89 -6.65
C PHE A 119 -2.38 0.42 -7.40
N ILE A 120 -3.50 1.10 -7.13
CA ILE A 120 -3.79 2.44 -7.68
C ILE A 120 -2.68 3.42 -7.30
N THR A 121 -2.29 3.44 -6.02
CA THR A 121 -1.22 4.31 -5.52
C THR A 121 0.10 4.04 -6.25
N MET A 122 0.51 2.77 -6.31
CA MET A 122 1.73 2.36 -6.99
C MET A 122 1.76 2.82 -8.46
N ILE A 123 0.68 2.57 -9.21
CA ILE A 123 0.60 2.96 -10.63
C ILE A 123 0.63 4.47 -10.79
N VAL A 124 -0.21 5.20 -10.05
CA VAL A 124 -0.34 6.66 -10.18
C VAL A 124 0.98 7.35 -9.86
N VAL A 125 1.66 6.93 -8.79
CA VAL A 125 2.96 7.50 -8.39
C VAL A 125 4.04 7.14 -9.40
N SER A 126 4.14 5.86 -9.80
CA SER A 126 5.19 5.41 -10.72
C SER A 126 5.05 6.03 -12.11
N ALA A 127 3.86 5.94 -12.70
CA ALA A 127 3.58 6.49 -14.03
C ALA A 127 3.58 8.02 -14.01
N GLY A 128 3.03 8.61 -12.95
CA GLY A 128 2.96 10.05 -12.77
C GLY A 128 4.33 10.70 -12.63
N TRP A 129 5.16 10.16 -11.74
CA TRP A 129 6.54 10.64 -11.58
C TRP A 129 7.39 10.33 -12.81
N GLY A 130 7.28 9.13 -13.38
CA GLY A 130 8.00 8.74 -14.59
C GLY A 130 7.74 9.67 -15.78
N LYS A 131 6.48 10.05 -16.01
CA LYS A 131 6.12 11.02 -17.05
C LYS A 131 6.71 12.40 -16.77
N THR A 132 6.58 12.91 -15.55
CA THR A 132 7.17 14.20 -15.15
C THR A 132 8.68 14.21 -15.41
N CYS A 133 9.37 13.15 -15.00
CA CYS A 133 10.80 13.00 -15.20
C CYS A 133 11.21 12.96 -16.68
N ALA A 134 10.47 12.24 -17.52
CA ALA A 134 10.70 12.23 -18.95
C ALA A 134 10.52 13.63 -19.57
N THR A 135 9.50 14.38 -19.14
CA THR A 135 9.24 15.75 -19.59
C THR A 135 10.42 16.68 -19.27
N TYR A 136 10.88 16.71 -18.01
CA TYR A 136 11.98 17.58 -17.61
C TYR A 136 13.30 17.18 -18.28
N ARG A 137 13.59 15.89 -18.41
CA ARG A 137 14.77 15.40 -19.15
C ARG A 137 14.77 15.88 -20.60
N ASN A 138 13.61 15.86 -21.26
CA ASN A 138 13.48 16.30 -22.66
C ASN A 138 13.76 17.81 -22.80
N ILE A 139 13.19 18.63 -21.90
CA ILE A 139 13.41 20.08 -21.86
C ILE A 139 14.90 20.43 -21.71
N THR A 140 15.60 19.73 -20.81
CA THR A 140 17.05 19.92 -20.61
C THR A 140 17.84 19.52 -21.85
N SER A 141 17.47 18.43 -22.53
CA SER A 141 18.16 17.97 -23.74
C SER A 141 17.95 18.85 -24.97
N SER A 142 16.81 19.57 -25.04
CA SER A 142 16.45 20.41 -26.19
C SER A 142 16.95 21.86 -26.10
N GLY A 143 17.78 22.21 -25.10
CA GLY A 143 18.34 23.56 -24.96
C GLY A 143 17.31 24.64 -24.59
N GLY A 144 16.23 24.28 -23.86
CA GLY A 144 15.20 25.22 -23.41
C GLY A 144 15.77 26.42 -22.63
N THR A 145 15.23 27.61 -22.87
CA THR A 145 15.79 28.91 -22.42
C THR A 145 16.16 28.98 -20.93
N PRO A 146 17.30 29.62 -20.58
CA PRO A 146 17.90 29.60 -19.25
C PRO A 146 17.32 30.67 -18.31
N ARG A 147 16.05 30.54 -17.93
CA ARG A 147 15.53 31.19 -16.71
C ARG A 147 15.24 30.13 -15.62
N SER A 148 16.33 29.48 -15.20
CA SER A 148 16.65 29.07 -13.81
C SER A 148 15.61 28.35 -12.92
N LEU A 149 14.89 27.33 -13.42
CA LEU A 149 14.07 26.46 -12.54
C LEU A 149 13.82 25.03 -13.04
N PHE A 150 14.50 24.57 -14.10
CA PHE A 150 14.10 23.39 -14.87
C PHE A 150 14.88 22.10 -14.62
N ASN A 151 15.87 22.08 -13.71
CA ASN A 151 16.58 20.83 -13.42
C ASN A 151 15.96 20.18 -12.17
N ILE A 152 15.00 19.29 -12.38
CA ILE A 152 14.47 18.43 -11.32
C ILE A 152 15.34 17.18 -11.24
N ASP A 153 15.90 16.91 -10.07
CA ASP A 153 16.52 15.60 -9.81
C ASP A 153 15.41 14.55 -9.65
N CYS A 154 15.34 13.63 -10.60
CA CYS A 154 14.35 12.56 -10.64
C CYS A 154 14.55 11.46 -9.61
N THR A 155 15.75 11.38 -9.06
CA THR A 155 16.21 10.31 -8.16
C THR A 155 16.60 10.80 -6.78
N GLY A 156 16.60 12.12 -6.57
CA GLY A 156 17.13 12.74 -5.37
C GLY A 156 16.38 14.00 -4.93
N PRO A 157 16.90 14.67 -3.88
CA PRO A 157 16.33 15.89 -3.36
C PRO A 157 16.58 17.09 -4.27
N GLN A 158 15.69 18.09 -4.20
CA GLN A 158 15.89 19.34 -4.93
C GLN A 158 16.65 20.35 -4.09
N TYR A 159 17.62 21.00 -4.72
CA TYR A 159 18.36 22.11 -4.15
C TYR A 159 18.25 23.32 -5.05
N ARG A 160 18.08 24.50 -4.44
CA ARG A 160 18.12 25.78 -5.13
C ARG A 160 19.28 26.58 -4.56
N SER A 161 20.31 26.82 -5.37
CA SER A 161 21.50 27.58 -4.96
C SER A 161 22.10 27.09 -3.62
N SER A 162 22.23 25.76 -3.48
CA SER A 162 22.72 25.08 -2.26
C SER A 162 21.84 25.23 -1.01
N VAL A 163 20.66 25.83 -1.12
CA VAL A 163 19.61 25.80 -0.10
C VAL A 163 18.65 24.64 -0.44
N GLY A 164 18.31 23.81 0.55
CA GLY A 164 17.45 22.64 0.37
C GLY A 164 17.62 21.62 1.51
N PRO A 165 16.94 20.47 1.48
CA PRO A 165 16.13 19.96 0.38
C PRO A 165 14.71 20.54 0.31
N PHE A 166 14.21 20.80 -0.90
CA PHE A 166 12.82 21.20 -1.15
C PHE A 166 12.04 20.07 -1.83
N ALA A 167 10.74 19.99 -1.56
CA ALA A 167 9.84 19.17 -2.36
C ALA A 167 9.75 19.71 -3.80
N PRO A 168 9.64 18.83 -4.82
CA PRO A 168 9.50 17.38 -4.74
C PRO A 168 10.83 16.61 -4.69
N ASN A 169 11.00 15.68 -3.76
CA ASN A 169 12.11 14.73 -3.73
C ASN A 169 11.76 13.47 -4.55
N GLY A 170 12.52 13.24 -5.62
CA GLY A 170 12.30 12.09 -6.50
C GLY A 170 12.54 10.75 -5.82
N ALA A 171 13.51 10.69 -4.90
CA ALA A 171 13.79 9.49 -4.11
C ALA A 171 12.57 9.07 -3.28
N ASP A 172 11.84 10.04 -2.75
CA ASP A 172 10.67 9.79 -1.89
C ASP A 172 9.50 9.25 -2.71
N PHE A 173 9.26 9.75 -3.92
CA PHE A 173 8.22 9.20 -4.81
C PHE A 173 8.54 7.78 -5.27
N ILE A 174 9.80 7.50 -5.61
CA ILE A 174 10.25 6.15 -5.98
C ILE A 174 10.09 5.21 -4.78
N THR A 175 10.51 5.65 -3.60
CA THR A 175 10.42 4.86 -2.37
C THR A 175 8.96 4.63 -1.98
N ALA A 176 8.10 5.64 -2.09
CA ALA A 176 6.67 5.50 -1.86
C ALA A 176 6.05 4.43 -2.78
N ALA A 177 6.31 4.50 -4.08
CA ALA A 177 5.82 3.51 -5.03
C ALA A 177 6.31 2.10 -4.71
N LYS A 178 7.59 1.93 -4.34
CA LYS A 178 8.16 0.65 -3.92
C LYS A 178 7.51 0.12 -2.65
N CYS A 179 7.38 0.94 -1.62
CA CYS A 179 6.74 0.57 -0.36
C CYS A 179 5.28 0.17 -0.57
N SER A 180 4.54 0.90 -1.41
CA SER A 180 3.17 0.53 -1.80
C SER A 180 3.13 -0.82 -2.53
N GLY A 181 4.06 -1.06 -3.46
CA GLY A 181 4.17 -2.35 -4.17
C GLY A 181 4.51 -3.52 -3.24
N VAL A 182 5.46 -3.34 -2.31
CA VAL A 182 5.82 -4.37 -1.32
C VAL A 182 4.64 -4.67 -0.39
N ALA A 183 3.97 -3.64 0.13
CA ALA A 183 2.76 -3.81 0.94
C ALA A 183 1.69 -4.61 0.16
N ASN A 184 1.53 -4.33 -1.13
CA ASN A 184 0.58 -5.01 -1.97
C ASN A 184 0.90 -6.52 -2.12
N VAL A 185 2.16 -6.86 -2.40
CA VAL A 185 2.61 -8.26 -2.48
C VAL A 185 2.39 -9.00 -1.15
N LEU A 186 2.75 -8.37 -0.03
CA LEU A 186 2.54 -8.95 1.30
C LEU A 186 1.05 -9.16 1.61
N ALA A 187 0.19 -8.18 1.27
CA ALA A 187 -1.25 -8.31 1.42
C ALA A 187 -1.83 -9.46 0.57
N ILE A 188 -1.36 -9.66 -0.66
CA ILE A 188 -1.77 -10.78 -1.53
C ILE A 188 -1.35 -12.13 -0.93
N ILE A 189 -0.11 -12.25 -0.45
CA ILE A 189 0.39 -13.47 0.20
C ILE A 189 -0.47 -13.79 1.42
N THR A 190 -0.74 -12.79 2.25
CA THR A 190 -1.56 -12.89 3.46
C THR A 190 -2.98 -13.35 3.11
N LEU A 191 -3.62 -12.73 2.12
CA LEU A 191 -4.95 -13.11 1.67
C LEU A 191 -4.97 -14.55 1.13
N SER A 192 -3.97 -14.93 0.32
CA SER A 192 -3.86 -16.27 -0.27
C SER A 192 -3.75 -17.35 0.81
N PHE A 193 -2.91 -17.10 1.82
CA PHE A 193 -2.80 -18.00 2.95
C PHE A 193 -4.13 -18.06 3.72
N PHE A 194 -4.76 -16.92 4.01
CA PHE A 194 -6.02 -16.86 4.74
C PHE A 194 -7.11 -17.69 4.06
N VAL A 195 -7.22 -17.56 2.73
CA VAL A 195 -8.15 -18.35 1.90
C VAL A 195 -7.80 -19.84 1.97
N ALA A 196 -6.53 -20.22 1.79
CA ALA A 196 -6.09 -21.62 1.85
C ALA A 196 -6.39 -22.27 3.22
N LYS A 197 -6.11 -21.55 4.31
CA LYS A 197 -6.42 -22.00 5.68
C LYS A 197 -7.93 -22.21 5.86
N ARG A 198 -8.75 -21.32 5.30
CA ARG A 198 -10.21 -21.42 5.38
C ARG A 198 -10.76 -22.61 4.61
N ILE A 199 -10.27 -22.85 3.39
CA ILE A 199 -10.66 -24.02 2.58
C ILE A 199 -10.31 -25.31 3.34
N ARG A 200 -9.10 -25.39 3.91
CA ARG A 200 -8.67 -26.57 4.67
C ARG A 200 -9.50 -26.81 5.93
N SER A 201 -9.88 -25.75 6.66
CA SER A 201 -10.76 -25.86 7.83
C SER A 201 -12.14 -26.39 7.46
N ARG A 202 -12.75 -25.88 6.38
CA ARG A 202 -14.05 -26.36 5.88
C ARG A 202 -14.01 -27.86 5.54
N LEU A 203 -12.95 -28.29 4.84
CA LEU A 203 -12.77 -29.70 4.49
C LEU A 203 -12.66 -30.58 5.75
N SER A 204 -11.94 -30.14 6.78
CA SER A 204 -11.80 -30.93 8.01
C SER A 204 -13.12 -31.07 8.77
N ASP A 205 -13.93 -30.01 8.83
CA ASP A 205 -15.20 -30.00 9.56
C ASP A 205 -16.25 -30.91 8.90
N GLU A 206 -16.19 -31.14 7.59
CA GLU A 206 -17.12 -31.97 6.82
C GLU A 206 -16.85 -33.48 6.94
N TYR A 207 -15.59 -33.89 7.15
CA TYR A 207 -15.21 -35.31 7.32
C TYR A 207 -15.26 -35.81 8.77
N THR A 208 -15.16 -34.90 9.75
CA THR A 208 -15.21 -35.26 11.18
C THR A 208 -16.54 -35.90 11.63
N PRO A 209 -17.74 -35.50 11.14
CA PRO A 209 -18.98 -36.19 11.52
C PRO A 209 -19.09 -37.60 10.93
N LEU A 210 -18.51 -37.87 9.75
CA LEU A 210 -18.56 -39.20 9.11
C LEU A 210 -17.77 -40.26 9.89
N ILE A 211 -16.61 -39.90 10.45
CA ILE A 211 -15.80 -40.82 11.25
C ILE A 211 -16.50 -41.15 12.57
N LYS A 212 -17.14 -40.16 13.21
CA LYS A 212 -17.91 -40.39 14.44
C LYS A 212 -19.09 -41.33 14.23
N ILE A 213 -19.80 -41.24 13.11
CA ILE A 213 -20.95 -42.13 12.83
C ILE A 213 -20.49 -43.58 12.67
N ASN A 214 -19.35 -43.80 12.00
CA ASN A 214 -18.83 -45.14 11.77
C ASN A 214 -18.35 -45.84 13.07
N ASP A 215 -17.88 -45.08 14.05
CA ASP A 215 -17.46 -45.62 15.35
C ASP A 215 -18.67 -45.98 16.26
N TYR A 216 -19.86 -45.40 16.03
CA TYR A 216 -21.08 -45.76 16.78
C TYR A 216 -21.82 -46.99 16.21
N GLU A 217 -21.51 -47.43 14.98
CA GLU A 217 -22.06 -48.65 14.39
C GLU A 217 -21.22 -49.91 14.65
N LEU A 218 -20.09 -49.79 15.37
CA LEU A 218 -19.17 -50.90 15.67
C LEU A 218 -19.18 -51.38 17.14
N THR A 219 -20.16 -50.95 17.95
CA THR A 219 -20.42 -51.47 19.31
C THR A 219 -21.85 -51.96 19.44
#